data_AF-A0A383B352-F1
#
_entry.id   AF-A0A383B352-F1
#
_cell.length_a   1.000
_cell.length_b   1.000
_cell.length_c   1.000
_cell.angle_alpha   90.00
_cell.angle_beta   90.00
_cell.angle_gamma   90.00
#
_symmetry.space_group_name_H-M   'P 1'
#
loop_
_entity.id
_entity.type
_entity.pdbx_description
1 polymer ?
#
loop_
_entity_poly.entity_id
_entity_poly.type
_entity_poly.pdbx_seq_one_letter_code
_entity_poly.pdbx_strand_id
1 'polypeptide(L)'
;MNKTINLTDWFWSEVKKIEKKKYDRSQEREITSYSIGREICQCGTETFIENSRNPGKMRSIMMICFLIDMLMRRKKYSGGKSGQKIYAKFNNTFRYPIIVAHPMGEEFPSPSWFVCSFFGIDKKVDWGIVSCVSKILLDDLFDWFVVEKVKYKSFEKKMLRIIDSEFKPEPKEYL
;
A
#
# COMPACT_ATOMS: atom_id res chain seq x y z
N MET A 1 -2.47 -16.91 6.18
CA MET A 1 -3.09 -15.62 6.60
C MET A 1 -2.49 -15.01 7.88
N ASN A 2 -2.01 -15.78 8.87
CA ASN A 2 -1.49 -15.21 10.12
C ASN A 2 -0.30 -14.25 9.93
N LYS A 3 0.54 -14.49 8.92
CA LYS A 3 1.73 -13.65 8.64
C LYS A 3 1.33 -12.27 8.13
N THR A 4 0.38 -12.20 7.20
CA THR A 4 -0.16 -10.92 6.70
C THR A 4 -0.87 -10.15 7.80
N ILE A 5 -1.69 -10.82 8.64
CA ILE A 5 -2.35 -10.19 9.78
C ILE A 5 -1.32 -9.52 10.70
N ASN A 6 -0.28 -10.26 11.11
CA ASN A 6 0.81 -9.71 11.94
C ASN A 6 1.51 -8.51 11.28
N LEU A 7 1.71 -8.54 9.96
CA LEU A 7 2.33 -7.46 9.21
C LEU A 7 1.46 -6.19 9.22
N THR A 8 0.16 -6.35 9.00
CA THR A 8 -0.82 -5.25 8.96
C THR A 8 -1.12 -4.69 10.35
N ASP A 9 -1.17 -5.53 11.39
CA ASP A 9 -1.28 -5.08 12.78
C ASP A 9 -0.04 -4.30 13.22
N TRP A 10 1.15 -4.77 12.83
CA TRP A 10 2.38 -4.01 13.05
C TRP A 10 2.31 -2.64 12.38
N PHE A 11 1.91 -2.59 11.11
CA PHE A 11 1.76 -1.36 10.33
C PHE A 11 0.82 -0.35 11.02
N TRP A 12 -0.40 -0.77 11.37
CA TRP A 12 -1.37 0.12 12.00
C TRP A 12 -0.93 0.54 13.42
N SER A 13 -0.21 -0.33 14.14
CA SER A 13 0.38 0.04 15.43
C SER A 13 1.43 1.14 15.31
N GLU A 14 2.20 1.16 14.21
CA GLU A 14 3.20 2.20 13.93
C GLU A 14 2.53 3.52 13.55
N VAL A 15 1.56 3.49 12.62
CA VAL A 15 0.78 4.67 12.21
C VAL A 15 0.18 5.36 13.44
N LYS A 16 -0.51 4.60 14.30
CA LYS A 16 -1.12 5.14 15.52
C LYS A 16 -0.10 5.79 16.47
N LYS A 17 1.10 5.23 16.59
CA LYS A 17 2.17 5.81 17.42
C LYS A 17 2.71 7.11 16.83
N ILE A 18 2.86 7.18 15.51
CA ILE A 18 3.36 8.37 14.81
C ILE A 18 2.34 9.51 14.91
N GLU A 19 1.06 9.21 14.71
CA GLU A 19 -0.01 10.20 14.85
C GLU A 19 -0.14 10.72 16.28
N LYS A 20 -0.06 9.83 17.27
CA LYS A 20 -0.06 10.24 18.68
C LYS A 20 1.11 11.16 19.00
N LYS A 21 2.32 10.85 18.53
CA LYS A 21 3.50 11.72 18.73
C LYS A 21 3.33 13.09 18.06
N LYS A 22 2.70 13.15 16.88
CA LYS A 22 2.39 14.42 16.21
C LYS A 22 1.44 15.24 17.08
N TYR A 23 0.38 14.60 17.60
CA TYR A 23 -0.58 15.21 18.51
C TYR A 23 0.04 15.76 19.79
N ASP A 24 0.85 14.94 20.48
CA ASP A 24 1.49 15.33 21.74
C ASP A 24 2.49 16.50 21.55
N ARG A 25 3.10 16.64 20.37
CA ARG A 25 4.04 17.72 20.04
C ARG A 25 3.37 19.03 19.60
N SER A 26 2.11 18.99 19.19
CA SER A 26 1.45 20.11 18.52
C SER A 26 0.20 20.59 19.24
N GLN A 27 0.17 20.59 20.57
CA GLN A 27 -0.90 21.21 21.36
C GLN A 27 -1.16 22.70 21.02
N GLU A 28 -0.40 23.32 20.11
CA GLU A 28 -0.57 24.70 19.65
C GLU A 28 -1.02 24.87 18.17
N ARG A 29 -1.16 23.82 17.34
CA ARG A 29 -1.58 23.99 15.91
C ARG A 29 -2.51 22.88 15.42
N GLU A 30 -3.54 23.27 14.65
CA GLU A 30 -4.46 22.35 13.96
C GLU A 30 -3.69 21.28 13.18
N ILE A 31 -3.87 20.01 13.56
CA ILE A 31 -3.26 18.90 12.86
C ILE A 31 -4.22 18.44 11.77
N THR A 32 -3.81 18.59 10.51
CA THR A 32 -4.32 17.72 9.45
C THR A 32 -3.82 16.30 9.73
N SER A 33 -4.74 15.41 10.10
CA SER A 33 -4.45 13.98 10.18
C SER A 33 -4.09 13.48 8.79
N TYR A 34 -3.01 12.70 8.68
CA TYR A 34 -2.66 12.05 7.42
C TYR A 34 -3.30 10.67 7.29
N SER A 35 -4.09 10.23 8.28
CA SER A 35 -4.93 9.05 8.14
C SER A 35 -6.34 9.24 8.70
N ILE A 36 -7.31 8.57 8.08
CA ILE A 36 -8.69 8.47 8.55
C ILE A 36 -9.13 7.01 8.38
N GLY A 37 -9.35 6.33 9.51
CA GLY A 37 -9.70 4.90 9.49
C GLY A 37 -8.59 4.05 8.88
N ARG A 38 -8.75 3.65 7.62
CA ARG A 38 -7.75 2.88 6.86
C ARG A 38 -7.13 3.66 5.70
N GLU A 39 -7.57 4.89 5.50
CA GLU A 39 -7.08 5.75 4.44
C GLU A 39 -5.86 6.52 4.92
N ILE A 40 -4.82 6.55 4.09
CA ILE A 40 -3.59 7.31 4.30
C ILE A 40 -3.47 8.30 3.16
N CYS A 41 -3.36 9.57 3.51
CA CYS A 41 -3.05 10.63 2.58
C CYS A 41 -1.68 10.38 1.95
N GLN A 42 -1.62 10.40 0.62
CA GLN A 42 -0.38 10.27 -0.14
C GLN A 42 0.71 11.23 0.36
N CYS A 43 0.35 12.49 0.68
CA CYS A 43 1.28 13.49 1.18
C CYS A 43 1.91 13.12 2.54
N GLY A 44 1.25 12.27 3.33
CA GLY A 44 1.76 11.82 4.63
C GLY A 44 2.63 10.57 4.58
N THR A 45 2.76 9.92 3.41
CA THR A 45 3.45 8.63 3.29
C THR A 45 4.90 8.67 3.75
N GLU A 46 5.70 9.64 3.28
CA GLU A 46 7.09 9.79 3.74
C GLU A 46 7.18 10.16 5.22
N THR A 47 6.23 10.93 5.75
CA THR A 47 6.17 11.21 7.21
C THR A 47 6.01 9.91 8.00
N PHE A 48 5.12 9.00 7.58
CA PHE A 48 4.94 7.70 8.24
C PHE A 48 6.17 6.80 8.09
N ILE A 49 6.81 6.82 6.91
CA ILE A 49 8.00 6.02 6.64
C ILE A 49 9.18 6.48 7.51
N GLU A 50 9.49 7.77 7.50
CA GLU A 50 10.66 8.34 8.18
C GLU A 50 10.53 8.28 9.71
N ASN A 51 9.31 8.33 10.25
CA ASN A 51 9.06 8.26 11.68
C ASN A 51 8.77 6.85 12.20
N SER A 52 8.79 5.83 11.34
CA SER A 52 8.64 4.43 11.76
C SER A 52 9.91 3.90 12.41
N ARG A 53 9.75 2.96 13.35
CA ARG A 53 10.86 2.16 13.91
C ARG A 53 11.55 1.29 12.86
N ASN A 54 10.92 1.03 11.71
CA ASN A 54 11.53 0.35 10.58
C ASN A 54 11.05 0.96 9.25
N PRO A 55 11.72 2.02 8.76
CA PRO A 55 11.33 2.72 7.54
C PRO A 55 11.29 1.83 6.29
N GLY A 56 12.27 0.94 6.12
CA GLY A 56 12.31 0.00 4.99
C GLY A 56 11.11 -0.94 4.95
N LYS A 57 10.73 -1.49 6.12
CA LYS A 57 9.53 -2.32 6.26
C LYS A 57 8.25 -1.51 6.03
N MET A 58 8.17 -0.30 6.59
CA MET A 58 7.02 0.59 6.40
C MET A 58 6.80 0.91 4.92
N ARG A 59 7.83 1.36 4.21
CA ARG A 59 7.78 1.63 2.76
C ARG A 59 7.35 0.40 1.97
N SER A 60 7.97 -0.74 2.25
CA SER A 60 7.66 -2.01 1.57
C SER A 60 6.20 -2.42 1.75
N ILE A 61 5.65 -2.27 2.96
CA ILE A 61 4.23 -2.55 3.23
C ILE A 61 3.35 -1.60 2.45
N MET A 62 3.57 -0.28 2.54
CA MET A 62 2.75 0.71 1.85
C MET A 62 2.74 0.46 0.34
N MET A 63 3.92 0.24 -0.25
CA MET A 63 4.07 -0.01 -1.68
C MET A 63 3.29 -1.23 -2.16
N ILE A 64 3.46 -2.38 -1.49
CA ILE A 64 2.84 -3.63 -1.94
C ILE A 64 1.33 -3.67 -1.59
N CYS A 65 0.95 -3.26 -0.38
CA CYS A 65 -0.46 -3.21 0.01
C CYS A 65 -1.25 -2.26 -0.89
N PHE A 66 -0.68 -1.12 -1.24
CA PHE A 66 -1.34 -0.17 -2.13
C PHE A 66 -1.53 -0.72 -3.54
N LEU A 67 -0.48 -1.35 -4.11
CA LEU A 67 -0.60 -2.02 -5.41
C LEU A 67 -1.71 -3.09 -5.40
N ILE A 68 -1.79 -3.90 -4.34
CA ILE A 68 -2.83 -4.92 -4.20
C ILE A 68 -4.22 -4.27 -4.07
N ASP A 69 -4.38 -3.27 -3.20
CA ASP A 69 -5.65 -2.58 -2.98
C ASP A 69 -6.16 -1.93 -4.28
N MET A 70 -5.29 -1.22 -5.00
CA MET A 70 -5.60 -0.63 -6.30
C MET A 70 -6.10 -1.69 -7.31
N LEU A 71 -5.49 -2.87 -7.33
CA LEU A 71 -5.93 -3.97 -8.20
C LEU A 71 -7.27 -4.57 -7.76
N MET A 72 -7.51 -4.68 -6.46
CA MET A 72 -8.76 -5.18 -5.86
C MET A 72 -9.92 -4.18 -5.97
N ARG A 73 -9.64 -2.88 -6.07
CA ARG A 73 -10.63 -1.82 -6.33
C ARG A 73 -11.10 -1.73 -7.77
N ARG A 74 -10.54 -2.52 -8.69
CA ARG A 74 -11.00 -2.55 -10.08
C ARG A 74 -12.42 -3.10 -10.17
N LYS A 75 -13.20 -2.62 -11.14
CA LYS A 75 -14.60 -3.01 -11.40
C LYS A 75 -14.85 -4.54 -11.36
N LYS A 76 -13.89 -5.37 -11.77
CA LYS A 76 -14.01 -6.83 -11.69
C LYS A 76 -14.18 -7.36 -10.25
N TYR A 77 -13.48 -6.74 -9.31
CA TYR A 77 -13.40 -7.15 -7.91
C TYR A 77 -14.18 -6.24 -6.98
N SER A 78 -14.59 -5.05 -7.42
CA SER A 78 -15.31 -4.04 -6.61
C SER A 78 -16.61 -3.53 -7.25
N GLY A 79 -16.86 -3.85 -8.52
CA GLY A 79 -17.99 -3.33 -9.30
C GLY A 79 -19.18 -4.28 -9.33
N GLY A 80 -20.39 -3.71 -9.34
CA GLY A 80 -21.63 -4.46 -9.20
C GLY A 80 -21.77 -5.13 -7.83
N LYS A 81 -22.92 -5.75 -7.55
CA LYS A 81 -23.22 -6.33 -6.23
C LYS A 81 -22.26 -7.46 -5.83
N SER A 82 -21.82 -8.28 -6.78
CA SER A 82 -20.90 -9.40 -6.52
C SER A 82 -19.47 -8.92 -6.28
N GLY A 83 -18.97 -7.98 -7.07
CA GLY A 83 -17.66 -7.36 -6.87
C GLY A 83 -17.60 -6.65 -5.51
N GLN A 84 -18.56 -5.78 -5.20
CA GLN A 84 -18.59 -5.09 -3.90
C GLN A 84 -18.48 -6.04 -2.70
N LYS A 85 -19.13 -7.20 -2.75
CA LYS A 85 -19.01 -8.24 -1.70
C LYS A 85 -17.61 -8.85 -1.63
N ILE A 86 -16.97 -9.13 -2.77
CA ILE A 86 -15.60 -9.67 -2.82
C ILE A 86 -14.63 -8.64 -2.23
N TYR A 87 -14.71 -7.39 -2.66
CA TYR A 87 -13.86 -6.33 -2.15
C TYR A 87 -14.07 -6.09 -0.64
N ALA A 88 -15.33 -6.09 -0.18
CA ALA A 88 -15.64 -5.95 1.25
C ALA A 88 -15.03 -7.10 2.09
N LYS A 89 -15.14 -8.35 1.61
CA LYS A 89 -14.50 -9.51 2.25
C LYS A 89 -12.99 -9.36 2.29
N PHE A 90 -12.37 -9.06 1.15
CA PHE A 90 -10.94 -8.81 1.03
C PHE A 90 -10.48 -7.74 2.02
N ASN A 91 -11.15 -6.59 2.03
CA ASN A 91 -10.80 -5.48 2.90
C ASN A 91 -10.94 -5.89 4.38
N ASN A 92 -12.00 -6.61 4.76
CA ASN A 92 -12.20 -7.08 6.13
C ASN A 92 -11.14 -8.11 6.57
N THR A 93 -10.72 -9.01 5.68
CA THR A 93 -9.70 -10.02 5.97
C THR A 93 -8.31 -9.40 6.13
N PHE A 94 -7.89 -8.56 5.18
CA PHE A 94 -6.50 -8.15 5.05
C PHE A 94 -6.19 -6.81 5.70
N ARG A 95 -7.16 -5.90 5.79
CA ARG A 95 -6.99 -4.59 6.44
C ARG A 95 -5.79 -3.79 5.91
N TYR A 96 -5.52 -3.88 4.61
CA TYR A 96 -4.45 -3.13 3.97
C TYR A 96 -4.69 -1.61 4.07
N PRO A 97 -3.62 -0.80 4.18
CA PRO A 97 -3.75 0.64 4.01
C PRO A 97 -4.26 0.98 2.61
N ILE A 98 -5.18 1.93 2.56
CA ILE A 98 -5.70 2.53 1.34
C ILE A 98 -5.01 3.86 1.18
N ILE A 99 -4.41 4.14 0.03
CA ILE A 99 -3.82 5.45 -0.21
C ILE A 99 -4.81 6.33 -0.95
N VAL A 100 -4.98 7.54 -0.47
CA VAL A 100 -5.85 8.56 -1.06
C VAL A 100 -5.00 9.75 -1.52
N ALA A 101 -5.24 10.22 -2.74
CA ALA A 101 -4.67 11.47 -3.22
C ALA A 101 -5.33 12.65 -2.48
N HIS A 102 -4.53 13.66 -2.10
CA HIS A 102 -5.01 14.89 -1.48
C HIS A 102 -4.91 16.05 -2.47
N PRO A 103 -5.84 17.02 -2.37
CA PRO A 103 -7.05 17.04 -3.19
C PRO A 103 -6.71 17.21 -4.68
N MET A 104 -6.67 16.10 -5.43
CA MET A 104 -7.02 16.09 -6.84
C MET A 104 -7.82 14.81 -7.09
N GLY A 105 -8.98 14.98 -7.73
CA GLY A 105 -10.05 13.99 -7.79
C GLY A 105 -9.65 12.67 -8.46
N GLU A 106 -10.25 11.60 -7.94
CA GLU A 106 -10.49 10.28 -8.57
C GLU A 106 -9.29 9.46 -9.08
N GLU A 107 -8.09 10.04 -9.20
CA GLU A 107 -6.90 9.32 -9.62
C GLU A 107 -6.19 8.71 -8.40
N PHE A 108 -6.21 7.38 -8.32
CA PHE A 108 -5.32 6.66 -7.41
C PHE A 108 -3.89 7.00 -7.80
N PRO A 109 -3.03 7.44 -6.87
CA PRO A 109 -1.64 7.69 -7.20
C PRO A 109 -1.02 6.43 -7.79
N SER A 110 -0.15 6.56 -8.78
CA SER A 110 0.55 5.39 -9.32
C SER A 110 1.41 4.76 -8.21
N PRO A 111 1.45 3.41 -8.09
CA PRO A 111 2.37 2.71 -7.19
C PRO A 111 3.84 3.12 -7.34
N SER A 112 4.23 3.66 -8.51
CA SER A 112 5.53 4.30 -8.72
C SER A 112 5.88 5.42 -7.72
N TRP A 113 4.90 5.98 -7.00
CA TRP A 113 5.12 6.94 -5.92
C TRP A 113 6.18 6.49 -4.91
N PHE A 114 6.21 5.20 -4.60
CA PHE A 114 7.15 4.62 -3.63
C PHE A 114 8.54 4.31 -4.19
N VAL A 115 8.76 4.55 -5.48
CA VAL A 115 10.02 4.33 -6.20
C VAL A 115 10.33 5.47 -7.18
N CYS A 116 9.76 6.65 -6.96
CA CYS A 116 9.88 7.77 -7.89
C CYS A 116 11.32 8.32 -7.90
N SER A 117 12.01 8.19 -9.03
CA SER A 117 13.40 8.64 -9.23
C SER A 117 13.52 10.17 -9.19
N PHE A 118 12.52 10.89 -9.68
CA PHE A 118 12.48 12.36 -9.66
C PHE A 118 12.65 12.94 -8.25
N PHE A 119 12.09 12.27 -7.25
CA PHE A 119 12.23 12.65 -5.83
C PHE A 119 13.34 11.86 -5.10
N GLY A 120 14.12 11.04 -5.81
CA GLY A 120 15.17 10.19 -5.26
C GLY A 120 14.65 9.11 -4.30
N ILE A 121 13.36 8.75 -4.38
CA ILE A 121 12.72 7.77 -3.49
C ILE A 121 13.19 6.35 -3.83
N ASP A 122 13.45 6.08 -5.10
CA ASP A 122 14.09 4.86 -5.60
C ASP A 122 15.35 4.48 -4.81
N LYS A 123 16.19 5.46 -4.46
CA LYS A 123 17.42 5.28 -3.68
C LYS A 123 17.17 4.90 -2.22
N LYS A 124 15.97 5.16 -1.71
CA LYS A 124 15.57 4.82 -0.33
C LYS A 124 14.94 3.41 -0.25
N VAL A 125 14.79 2.69 -1.37
CA VAL A 125 14.09 1.40 -1.42
C VAL A 125 15.05 0.25 -1.18
N ASP A 126 14.76 -0.56 -0.16
CA ASP A 126 15.44 -1.83 0.07
C ASP A 126 14.66 -2.97 -0.60
N TRP A 127 15.10 -3.37 -1.79
CA TRP A 127 14.45 -4.42 -2.57
C TRP A 127 14.47 -5.80 -1.90
N GLY A 128 15.42 -6.06 -0.99
CA GLY A 128 15.46 -7.30 -0.21
C GLY A 128 14.30 -7.35 0.79
N ILE A 129 14.03 -6.23 1.49
CA ILE A 129 12.86 -6.13 2.38
C ILE A 129 11.57 -6.17 1.57
N VAL A 130 11.52 -5.50 0.41
CA VAL A 130 10.36 -5.53 -0.49
C VAL A 130 10.03 -6.96 -0.89
N SER A 131 11.02 -7.75 -1.30
CA SER A 131 10.83 -9.16 -1.69
C SER A 131 10.26 -10.01 -0.54
N CYS A 132 10.79 -9.83 0.68
CA CYS A 132 10.30 -10.52 1.86
C CYS A 132 8.85 -10.15 2.19
N VAL A 133 8.51 -8.86 2.14
CA VAL A 133 7.16 -8.36 2.40
C VAL A 133 6.19 -8.81 1.31
N SER A 134 6.58 -8.73 0.03
CA SER A 134 5.74 -9.14 -1.09
C SER A 134 5.42 -10.62 -1.01
N LYS A 135 6.40 -11.46 -0.66
CA LYS A 135 6.17 -12.90 -0.49
C LYS A 135 5.10 -13.18 0.57
N ILE A 136 5.21 -12.55 1.75
CA ILE A 136 4.23 -12.74 2.83
C ILE A 136 2.83 -12.33 2.39
N LEU A 137 2.70 -11.15 1.77
CA LEU A 137 1.41 -10.59 1.38
C LEU A 137 0.77 -11.38 0.23
N LEU A 138 1.56 -11.75 -0.78
CA LEU A 138 1.05 -12.44 -1.97
C LEU A 138 0.74 -13.91 -1.69
N ASP A 139 1.56 -14.63 -0.92
CA ASP A 139 1.30 -16.03 -0.58
C ASP A 139 -0.07 -16.13 0.14
N ASP A 140 -0.32 -15.30 1.16
CA ASP A 140 -1.59 -15.29 1.89
C ASP A 140 -2.78 -14.79 1.02
N LEU A 141 -2.54 -13.87 0.08
CA LEU A 141 -3.57 -13.37 -0.85
C LEU A 141 -4.00 -14.43 -1.86
N PHE A 142 -3.05 -15.17 -2.43
CA PHE A 142 -3.36 -16.23 -3.39
C PHE A 142 -4.08 -17.40 -2.73
N ASP A 143 -3.68 -17.78 -1.51
CA ASP A 143 -4.42 -18.74 -0.70
C ASP A 143 -5.87 -18.29 -0.50
N TRP A 144 -6.08 -17.01 -0.15
CA TRP A 144 -7.42 -16.44 0.03
C TRP A 144 -8.24 -16.47 -1.26
N PHE A 145 -7.66 -16.15 -2.42
CA PHE A 145 -8.36 -16.24 -3.70
C PHE A 145 -8.85 -17.67 -3.99
N VAL A 146 -8.05 -18.69 -3.63
CA VAL A 146 -8.43 -20.11 -3.78
C VAL A 146 -9.60 -20.44 -2.84
N VAL A 147 -9.50 -20.07 -1.56
CA VAL A 147 -10.54 -20.32 -0.54
C VAL A 147 -11.86 -19.65 -0.91
N GLU A 148 -11.84 -18.39 -1.35
CA GLU A 148 -13.02 -17.64 -1.75
C GLU A 148 -13.50 -17.95 -3.17
N LYS A 149 -12.83 -18.87 -3.88
CA LYS A 149 -13.13 -19.26 -5.27
C LYS A 149 -13.17 -18.06 -6.24
N VAL A 150 -12.31 -17.07 -6.00
CA VAL A 150 -12.21 -15.85 -6.80
C VAL A 150 -11.15 -16.03 -7.90
N LYS A 151 -11.52 -15.77 -9.16
CA LYS A 151 -10.59 -15.89 -10.29
C LYS A 151 -9.50 -14.79 -10.23
N TYR A 152 -8.25 -15.19 -10.02
CA TYR A 152 -7.12 -14.27 -9.84
C TYR A 152 -6.15 -14.15 -11.03
N LYS A 153 -6.25 -14.99 -12.08
CA LYS A 153 -5.32 -14.91 -13.24
C LYS A 153 -5.23 -13.52 -13.89
N SER A 154 -6.33 -12.77 -13.93
CA SER A 154 -6.33 -11.39 -14.44
C SER A 154 -5.67 -10.40 -13.47
N PHE A 155 -5.78 -10.65 -12.17
CA PHE A 155 -5.11 -9.86 -11.14
C PHE A 155 -3.61 -10.02 -11.29
N GLU A 156 -3.13 -11.27 -11.33
CA GLU A 156 -1.71 -11.61 -11.51
C GLU A 156 -1.13 -10.99 -12.80
N LYS A 157 -1.79 -11.21 -13.94
CA LYS A 157 -1.36 -10.63 -15.23
C LYS A 157 -1.28 -9.10 -15.17
N LYS A 158 -2.17 -8.44 -14.44
CA LYS A 158 -2.15 -6.98 -14.33
C LYS A 158 -1.10 -6.49 -13.35
N MET A 159 -0.90 -7.20 -12.25
CA MET A 159 0.18 -6.93 -11.30
C MET A 159 1.54 -6.96 -12.00
N LEU A 160 1.83 -8.04 -12.74
CA LEU A 160 3.07 -8.17 -13.51
C LEU A 160 3.25 -7.02 -14.50
N ARG A 161 2.18 -6.65 -15.23
CA ARG A 161 2.23 -5.51 -16.16
C ARG A 161 2.57 -4.18 -15.47
N ILE A 162 2.04 -3.93 -14.27
CA ILE A 162 2.33 -2.71 -13.51
C ILE A 162 3.78 -2.74 -13.01
N ILE A 163 4.23 -3.88 -12.47
CA ILE A 163 5.62 -4.06 -12.05
C ILE A 163 6.56 -3.79 -13.22
N ASP A 164 6.28 -4.36 -14.39
CA ASP A 164 7.08 -4.18 -15.59
C ASP A 164 7.09 -2.73 -16.11
N SER A 165 6.03 -1.96 -15.91
CA SER A 165 5.93 -0.59 -16.44
C SER A 165 6.37 0.49 -15.45
N GLU A 166 6.19 0.27 -14.15
CA GLU A 166 6.34 1.31 -13.12
C GLU A 166 7.52 1.06 -12.16
N PHE A 167 8.03 -0.17 -12.09
CA PHE A 167 9.09 -0.55 -11.15
C PHE A 167 10.36 -1.03 -11.84
N LYS A 168 10.41 -1.01 -13.18
CA LYS A 168 11.67 -1.19 -13.89
C LYS A 168 12.53 0.06 -13.73
N PRO A 169 13.85 -0.08 -13.52
CA PRO A 169 14.75 1.06 -13.62
C PRO A 169 14.59 1.66 -15.01
N GLU A 170 14.42 2.99 -15.11
CA GLU A 170 14.60 3.64 -16.39
C GLU A 170 16.01 3.29 -16.93
N PRO A 171 16.17 3.11 -18.26
CA PRO A 171 17.51 3.05 -18.83
C PRO A 171 18.28 4.27 -18.33
N LYS A 172 19.51 4.06 -17.86
CA LYS A 172 20.44 5.15 -17.45
C LYS A 172 20.93 5.96 -18.65
N GLU A 173 20.07 6.22 -19.62
CA GLU A 173 20.39 6.88 -20.87
C GLU A 173 19.54 8.13 -20.98
N TYR A 174 19.72 9.10 -20.08
CA TYR A 174 19.75 10.52 -20.41
C TYR A 174 20.51 11.24 -19.27
N LEU A 175 21.81 11.41 -19.54
CA LEU A 175 22.78 12.42 -19.06
C LEU A 175 22.49 13.14 -17.73
#